data_AF-A0A6L2PWM0-F1
#
_entry.id   AF-A0A6L2PWM0-F1
#
_cell.length_a   1.000
_cell.length_b   1.000
_cell.length_c   1.000
_cell.angle_alpha   90.00
_cell.angle_beta   90.00
_cell.angle_gamma   90.00
#
_symmetry.space_group_name_H-M   'P 1'
#
loop_
_entity.id
_entity.type
_entity.pdbx_description
1 polymer ?
#
loop_
_entity_poly.entity_id
_entity_poly.type
_entity_poly.pdbx_seq_one_letter_code
_entity_poly.pdbx_strand_id
1 'polypeptide(L)'
;MISCYQAPATRMYSCSWGLMMADHVYPKPATLFLLNICCADLISTSRLNKENTRQLTRLHVHTLAYQAILTVKNSPWKNSKAAAAKASLTANRHVCGSKEVDIEKAKLIMDDSFSTSIAAGSRRVPLDVEQPVSCWDEELNGGLDRFAVEICVAPVLVCTEAYQTAGGGDNISSAGLFLQI
;
A
#
# COMPACT_ATOMS: atom_id res chain seq x y z
N MET A 1 11.87 5.74 -2.22
CA MET A 1 11.61 4.59 -1.32
C MET A 1 11.38 5.18 0.06
N ILE A 2 10.25 4.91 0.71
CA ILE A 2 10.10 5.27 2.13
C ILE A 2 10.95 4.26 2.89
N SER A 3 12.07 4.70 3.44
CA SER A 3 12.95 3.86 4.25
C SER A 3 12.58 4.10 5.72
N CYS A 4 11.96 3.11 6.35
CA CYS A 4 11.80 3.09 7.81
C CYS A 4 13.13 2.60 8.41
N TYR A 5 14.01 3.53 8.76
CA TYR A 5 15.25 3.21 9.46
C TYR A 5 14.96 3.07 10.96
N GLN A 6 15.33 1.93 11.55
CA GLN A 6 15.24 1.72 12.99
C GLN A 6 16.52 2.26 13.63
N ALA A 7 16.47 3.49 14.17
CA ALA A 7 17.60 4.03 14.92
C ALA A 7 17.76 3.26 16.25
N PRO A 8 18.96 2.75 16.58
CA PRO A 8 19.17 2.13 17.87
C PRO A 8 19.17 3.24 18.94
N ALA A 9 18.38 3.03 19.99
CA ALA A 9 18.24 3.90 21.17
C ALA A 9 17.31 5.12 21.06
N THR A 10 16.08 4.92 20.58
CA THR A 10 14.83 5.51 21.12
C THR A 10 13.67 4.99 20.25
N ARG A 11 12.53 4.63 20.85
CA ARG A 11 11.32 4.19 20.12
C ARG A 11 10.72 5.37 19.34
N MET A 12 11.34 5.73 18.21
CA MET A 12 10.85 6.76 17.30
C MET A 12 11.11 6.28 15.89
N TYR A 13 10.04 5.91 15.17
CA TYR A 13 10.12 5.54 13.77
C TYR A 13 10.07 6.83 12.94
N SER A 14 11.13 7.12 12.19
CA SER A 14 11.16 8.28 11.28
C SER A 14 11.00 7.77 9.85
N CYS A 15 9.91 8.17 9.17
CA CYS A 15 9.70 7.93 7.75
C CYS A 15 10.41 9.06 6.96
N SER A 16 11.67 8.85 6.57
CA SER A 16 12.46 9.79 5.77
C SER A 16 12.43 9.44 4.27
N TRP A 17 12.31 10.47 3.43
CA TRP A 17 12.26 10.37 1.97
C TRP A 17 13.69 10.34 1.39
N GLY A 18 14.05 9.23 0.74
CA GLY A 18 15.31 9.12 0.00
C GLY A 18 15.21 8.09 -1.14
N LEU A 19 15.57 8.51 -2.35
CA LEU A 19 15.80 7.61 -3.50
C LEU A 19 17.11 6.84 -3.27
N MET A 20 17.10 5.51 -3.44
CA MET A 20 18.18 4.82 -4.14
C MET A 20 17.75 3.41 -4.57
N MET A 21 17.90 3.13 -5.86
CA MET A 21 17.98 1.78 -6.42
C MET A 21 19.39 1.26 -6.14
N ALA A 22 19.53 0.11 -5.47
CA ALA A 22 20.77 -0.67 -5.45
C ALA A 22 20.49 -2.12 -5.00
N ASP A 23 20.48 -3.02 -5.98
CA ASP A 23 21.03 -4.39 -5.98
C ASP A 23 21.24 -5.17 -4.66
N HIS A 24 20.22 -5.29 -3.81
CA HIS A 24 20.17 -6.40 -2.87
C HIS A 24 18.79 -7.06 -2.85
N VAL A 25 18.81 -8.36 -3.14
CA VAL A 25 17.72 -9.33 -3.03
C VAL A 25 16.88 -9.05 -1.77
N TYR A 26 15.67 -8.53 -1.97
CA TYR A 26 14.73 -8.26 -0.87
C TYR A 26 14.34 -9.58 -0.18
N PRO A 27 14.34 -9.65 1.17
CA PRO A 27 13.82 -10.82 1.87
C PRO A 27 12.29 -10.87 1.76
N LYS A 28 11.82 -12.01 1.25
CA LYS A 28 10.50 -12.40 0.72
C LYS A 28 9.31 -12.58 1.70
N PRO A 29 9.21 -11.85 2.85
CA PRO A 29 7.88 -11.70 3.46
C PRO A 29 7.58 -10.32 4.10
N ALA A 30 8.47 -9.33 4.02
CA ALA A 30 8.47 -8.19 4.95
C ALA A 30 7.79 -6.90 4.47
N THR A 31 7.39 -6.80 3.19
CA THR A 31 7.08 -5.49 2.60
C THR A 31 5.72 -4.93 3.05
N LEU A 32 4.68 -5.76 3.11
CA LEU A 32 3.34 -5.33 3.55
C LEU A 32 3.28 -5.07 5.06
N PHE A 33 4.16 -5.72 5.80
CA PHE A 33 4.32 -5.57 7.24
C PHE A 33 4.85 -4.17 7.62
N LEU A 34 5.84 -3.64 6.87
CA LEU A 34 6.42 -2.32 7.14
C LEU A 34 5.41 -1.20 6.84
N LEU A 35 4.53 -1.46 5.88
CA LEU A 35 3.44 -0.55 5.53
C LEU A 35 2.51 -0.31 6.72
N ASN A 36 2.03 -1.36 7.39
CA ASN A 36 1.03 -1.20 8.45
C ASN A 36 1.54 -0.42 9.66
N ILE A 37 2.84 -0.51 9.97
CA ILE A 37 3.44 0.31 11.03
C ILE A 37 3.55 1.78 10.65
N CYS A 38 4.14 2.14 9.50
CA CYS A 38 4.24 3.55 9.14
C CYS A 38 2.83 4.14 8.90
N CYS A 39 1.89 3.36 8.37
CA CYS A 39 0.49 3.78 8.23
C CYS A 39 -0.20 4.06 9.58
N ALA A 40 -0.07 3.16 10.54
CA ALA A 40 -0.69 3.32 11.85
C ALA A 40 -0.14 4.53 12.59
N ASP A 41 1.18 4.74 12.54
CA ASP A 41 1.83 5.88 13.18
C ASP A 41 1.47 7.21 12.52
N LEU A 42 1.41 7.25 11.18
CA LEU A 42 0.99 8.45 10.44
C LEU A 42 -0.47 8.83 10.72
N ILE A 43 -1.39 7.85 10.67
CA ILE A 43 -2.81 8.14 10.95
C ILE A 43 -2.97 8.52 12.42
N SER A 44 -2.34 7.81 13.35
CA SER A 44 -2.34 8.13 14.78
C SER A 44 -1.83 9.56 15.05
N THR A 45 -0.64 9.90 14.54
CA THR A 45 -0.03 11.23 14.71
C THR A 45 -0.87 12.33 14.08
N SER A 46 -1.53 12.06 12.96
CA SER A 46 -2.44 13.03 12.34
C SER A 46 -3.66 13.32 13.22
N ARG A 47 -4.12 12.35 14.02
CA ARG A 47 -5.25 12.54 14.94
C ARG A 47 -4.86 13.16 16.28
N LEU A 48 -3.62 12.96 16.74
CA LEU A 48 -3.11 13.58 17.97
C LEU A 48 -2.84 15.09 17.80
N ASN A 49 -2.70 15.58 16.57
CA ASN A 49 -2.45 17.00 16.29
C ASN A 49 -3.74 17.83 16.33
N LYS A 50 -4.01 18.46 17.49
CA LYS A 50 -4.81 19.68 17.77
C LYS A 50 -6.23 19.81 17.19
N GLU A 51 -7.13 20.38 18.00
CA GLU A 51 -8.42 20.89 17.52
C GLU A 51 -8.20 21.80 16.30
N ASN A 52 -9.03 21.59 15.26
CA ASN A 52 -9.04 22.33 13.99
C ASN A 52 -8.07 21.87 12.88
N THR A 53 -7.48 20.67 12.97
CA THR A 53 -6.75 20.05 11.85
C THR A 53 -7.62 19.01 11.10
N ARG A 54 -7.38 18.85 9.80
CA ARG A 54 -8.02 17.79 9.00
C ARG A 54 -7.35 16.46 9.30
N GLN A 55 -8.12 15.51 9.82
CA GLN A 55 -7.65 14.15 10.08
C GLN A 55 -7.38 13.39 8.78
N LEU A 56 -6.30 12.61 8.74
CA LEU A 56 -5.99 11.73 7.62
C LEU A 56 -6.96 10.54 7.63
N THR A 57 -7.79 10.42 6.60
CA THR A 57 -8.83 9.37 6.51
C THR A 57 -8.57 8.34 5.41
N ARG A 58 -7.60 8.61 4.53
CA ARG A 58 -7.20 7.74 3.42
C ARG A 58 -5.71 7.83 3.17
N LEU A 59 -5.11 6.68 2.91
CA LEU A 59 -3.73 6.57 2.47
C LEU A 59 -3.66 5.56 1.31
N HIS A 60 -3.02 5.93 0.21
CA HIS A 60 -2.78 5.05 -0.93
C HIS A 60 -1.28 4.88 -1.10
N VAL A 61 -0.80 3.67 -0.89
CA VAL A 61 0.61 3.33 -1.04
C VAL A 61 0.79 2.44 -2.25
N HIS A 62 1.62 2.92 -3.15
CA HIS A 62 1.92 2.26 -4.40
C HIS A 62 3.37 1.77 -4.41
N THR A 63 3.55 0.49 -4.70
CA THR A 63 4.87 -0.13 -4.90
C THR A 63 4.94 -0.78 -6.26
N LEU A 64 6.11 -1.32 -6.63
CA LEU A 64 6.23 -2.13 -7.84
C LEU A 64 5.42 -3.42 -7.74
N ALA A 65 5.38 -4.08 -6.58
CA ALA A 65 4.80 -5.42 -6.43
C ALA A 65 3.29 -5.41 -6.10
N TYR A 66 2.81 -4.37 -5.43
CA TYR A 66 1.42 -4.26 -4.98
C TYR A 66 0.97 -2.81 -4.80
N GLN A 67 -0.34 -2.62 -4.82
CA GLN A 67 -1.04 -1.40 -4.45
C GLN A 67 -1.81 -1.63 -3.15
N ALA A 68 -1.74 -0.71 -2.21
CA ALA A 68 -2.43 -0.80 -0.93
C ALA A 68 -3.21 0.48 -0.65
N ILE A 69 -4.50 0.35 -0.39
CA ILE A 69 -5.39 1.45 -0.03
C ILE A 69 -5.90 1.22 1.38
N LEU A 70 -5.69 2.22 2.23
CA LEU A 70 -6.14 2.24 3.61
C LEU A 70 -7.17 3.34 3.79
N THR A 71 -8.31 3.01 4.36
CA THR A 71 -9.40 3.95 4.61
C THR A 71 -9.95 3.76 6.01
N VAL A 72 -10.11 4.85 6.74
CA VAL A 72 -10.74 4.83 8.07
C VAL A 72 -12.20 4.39 7.94
N LYS A 73 -12.67 3.45 8.76
CA LYS A 73 -14.09 3.04 8.73
C LYS A 73 -14.98 4.23 9.13
N ASN A 74 -16.20 4.28 8.59
CA ASN A 74 -17.14 5.39 8.77
C ASN A 74 -16.67 6.74 8.18
N SER A 75 -15.63 6.74 7.35
CA SER A 75 -15.25 7.88 6.53
C SER A 75 -16.04 7.89 5.20
N PRO A 76 -16.00 8.98 4.41
CA PRO A 76 -16.78 9.05 3.17
C PRO A 76 -16.24 8.17 2.03
N TRP A 77 -15.07 7.54 2.21
CA TRP A 77 -14.42 6.74 1.19
C TRP A 77 -15.16 5.42 0.94
N LYS A 78 -15.40 5.10 -0.33
CA LYS A 78 -16.07 3.87 -0.77
C LYS A 78 -15.20 3.07 -1.73
N ASN A 79 -15.62 1.85 -2.04
CA ASN A 79 -15.06 1.01 -3.12
C ASN A 79 -13.53 0.79 -3.07
N SER A 80 -12.92 0.72 -1.87
CA SER A 80 -11.47 0.54 -1.70
C SER A 80 -10.92 -0.66 -2.45
N LYS A 81 -11.69 -1.77 -2.52
CA LYS A 81 -11.32 -2.97 -3.28
C LYS A 81 -11.16 -2.67 -4.78
N ALA A 82 -12.14 -2.02 -5.39
CA ALA A 82 -12.11 -1.68 -6.81
C ALA A 82 -11.03 -0.64 -7.11
N ALA A 83 -10.85 0.33 -6.22
CA ALA A 83 -9.80 1.34 -6.32
C ALA A 83 -8.40 0.71 -6.34
N ALA A 84 -8.13 -0.28 -5.47
CA ALA A 84 -6.85 -0.98 -5.42
C ALA A 84 -6.60 -1.79 -6.71
N ALA A 85 -7.61 -2.50 -7.20
CA ALA A 85 -7.54 -3.21 -8.48
C ALA A 85 -7.22 -2.26 -9.65
N LYS A 86 -7.95 -1.13 -9.73
CA LYS A 86 -7.77 -0.15 -10.81
C LYS A 86 -6.40 0.49 -10.75
N ALA A 87 -5.92 0.87 -9.58
CA ALA A 87 -4.56 1.38 -9.38
C ALA A 87 -3.51 0.39 -9.88
N SER A 88 -3.67 -0.90 -9.58
CA SER A 88 -2.76 -1.96 -10.01
C SER A 88 -2.74 -2.12 -11.53
N LEU A 89 -3.92 -2.20 -12.17
CA LEU A 89 -4.03 -2.32 -13.63
C LEU A 89 -3.47 -1.08 -14.34
N THR A 90 -3.70 0.12 -13.80
CA THR A 90 -3.13 1.35 -14.32
C THR A 90 -1.60 1.34 -14.23
N ALA A 91 -1.02 0.79 -13.16
CA ALA A 91 0.42 0.65 -13.03
C ALA A 91 1.01 -0.18 -14.18
N ASN A 92 0.45 -1.36 -14.45
CA ASN A 92 0.89 -2.20 -15.56
C ASN A 92 0.75 -1.48 -16.91
N ARG A 93 -0.44 -0.99 -17.23
CA ARG A 93 -0.77 -0.36 -18.52
C ARG A 93 0.08 0.88 -18.80
N HIS A 94 0.31 1.71 -17.77
CA HIS A 94 1.17 2.89 -17.90
C HIS A 94 2.61 2.48 -18.19
N VAL A 95 3.12 1.47 -17.47
CA VAL A 95 4.51 1.03 -17.62
C VAL A 95 4.75 0.31 -18.93
N CYS A 96 3.84 -0.56 -19.35
CA CYS A 96 3.91 -1.27 -20.64
C CYS A 96 3.53 -0.40 -21.85
N GLY A 97 2.97 0.80 -21.63
CA GLY A 97 2.49 1.66 -22.73
C GLY A 97 1.32 1.05 -23.51
N SER A 98 0.56 0.13 -22.90
CA SER A 98 -0.51 -0.64 -23.54
C SER A 98 -1.89 -0.25 -23.00
N LYS A 99 -2.93 -0.45 -23.82
CA LYS A 99 -4.32 -0.27 -23.37
C LYS A 99 -4.83 -1.45 -22.56
N GLU A 100 -4.34 -2.65 -22.81
CA GLU A 100 -4.72 -3.85 -22.08
C GLU A 100 -3.47 -4.52 -21.51
N VAL A 101 -3.66 -5.40 -20.52
CA VAL A 101 -2.56 -6.16 -19.94
C VAL A 101 -2.10 -7.21 -20.95
N ASP A 102 -0.84 -7.13 -21.36
CA ASP A 102 -0.17 -8.16 -22.15
C ASP A 102 0.42 -9.20 -21.20
N ILE A 103 -0.11 -10.43 -21.26
CA ILE A 103 0.26 -11.52 -20.35
C ILE A 103 1.72 -11.93 -20.56
N GLU A 104 2.21 -11.90 -21.80
CA GLU A 104 3.59 -12.27 -22.13
C GLU A 104 4.61 -11.28 -21.54
N LYS A 105 4.17 -10.05 -21.29
CA LYS A 105 4.98 -8.97 -20.70
C LYS A 105 4.66 -8.68 -19.24
N ALA A 106 3.81 -9.50 -18.62
CA ALA A 106 3.37 -9.33 -17.25
C ALA A 106 3.99 -10.38 -16.34
N LYS A 107 4.54 -9.94 -15.21
CA LYS A 107 5.09 -10.81 -14.17
C LYS A 107 4.53 -10.45 -12.80
N LEU A 108 3.97 -11.45 -12.12
CA LEU A 108 3.64 -11.34 -10.71
C LEU A 108 4.93 -11.54 -9.88
N ILE A 109 5.26 -10.53 -9.06
CA ILE A 109 6.45 -10.57 -8.19
C ILE A 109 6.11 -10.52 -6.70
N MET A 110 4.82 -10.46 -6.37
CA MET A 110 4.33 -10.52 -4.99
C MET A 110 4.37 -11.97 -4.49
N ASP A 111 4.76 -12.17 -3.23
CA ASP A 111 4.80 -13.50 -2.63
C ASP A 111 3.39 -14.10 -2.51
N ASP A 112 3.28 -15.43 -2.55
CA ASP A 112 2.02 -16.19 -2.48
C ASP A 112 1.23 -15.96 -1.18
N SER A 113 1.89 -15.41 -0.14
CA SER A 113 1.20 -14.96 1.06
C SER A 113 1.97 -13.85 1.76
N PHE A 114 1.25 -12.98 2.46
CA PHE A 114 1.81 -11.86 3.21
C PHE A 114 1.26 -11.80 4.64
N SER A 115 2.05 -11.24 5.56
CA SER A 115 1.60 -10.98 6.95
C SER A 115 0.81 -9.67 7.02
N THR A 116 -0.28 -9.66 7.78
CA THR A 116 -1.04 -8.43 8.06
C THR A 116 -0.41 -7.57 9.15
N SER A 117 0.51 -8.08 9.98
CA SER A 117 1.09 -7.31 11.10
C SER A 117 2.47 -7.81 11.54
N ILE A 118 3.14 -7.05 12.42
CA ILE A 118 4.41 -7.41 13.06
C ILE A 118 4.25 -8.39 14.22
N ALA A 119 3.08 -8.43 14.85
CA ALA A 119 2.86 -9.25 16.02
C ALA A 119 3.11 -10.75 15.73
N ALA A 120 3.82 -11.43 16.63
CA ALA A 120 4.01 -12.87 16.53
C ALA A 120 2.64 -13.58 16.51
N GLY A 121 2.42 -14.45 15.52
CA GLY A 121 1.11 -15.09 15.28
C GLY A 121 0.14 -14.26 14.45
N SER A 122 0.62 -13.19 13.78
CA SER A 122 -0.19 -12.40 12.85
C SER A 122 -0.80 -13.26 11.74
N ARG A 123 -1.99 -12.85 11.31
CA ARG A 123 -2.69 -13.49 10.21
C ARG A 123 -1.86 -13.37 8.93
N ARG A 124 -1.64 -14.50 8.25
CA ARG A 124 -1.14 -14.50 6.88
C ARG A 124 -2.32 -14.56 5.92
N VAL A 125 -2.28 -13.73 4.89
CA VAL A 125 -3.29 -13.71 3.83
C VAL A 125 -2.65 -14.35 2.59
N PRO A 126 -3.18 -15.49 2.11
CA PRO A 126 -2.74 -16.08 0.85
C PRO A 126 -3.24 -15.24 -0.32
N LEU A 127 -2.48 -15.23 -1.41
CA LEU A 127 -2.93 -14.65 -2.67
C LEU A 127 -3.88 -15.64 -3.36
N ASP A 128 -5.13 -15.23 -3.51
CA ASP A 128 -6.16 -15.98 -4.26
C ASP A 128 -6.25 -15.42 -5.68
N VAL A 129 -6.05 -16.26 -6.69
CA VAL A 129 -6.11 -15.84 -8.10
C VAL A 129 -7.54 -15.48 -8.51
N GLU A 130 -8.56 -16.12 -7.92
CA GLU A 130 -9.97 -15.82 -8.18
C GLU A 130 -10.41 -14.53 -7.47
N GLN A 131 -9.72 -14.17 -6.38
CA GLN A 131 -9.97 -12.95 -5.61
C GLN A 131 -8.66 -12.19 -5.34
N PRO A 132 -8.05 -11.58 -6.38
CA PRO A 132 -6.70 -11.04 -6.29
C PRO A 132 -6.58 -9.84 -5.35
N VAL A 133 -7.69 -9.14 -5.06
CA VAL A 133 -7.69 -8.05 -4.08
C VAL A 133 -8.13 -8.56 -2.73
N SER A 134 -7.19 -8.57 -1.79
CA SER A 134 -7.40 -8.95 -0.40
C SER A 134 -7.73 -7.72 0.43
N CYS A 135 -8.86 -7.75 1.15
CA CYS A 135 -9.23 -6.69 2.08
C CYS A 135 -9.47 -7.24 3.48
N TRP A 136 -9.07 -6.50 4.51
CA TRP A 136 -9.36 -6.80 5.91
C TRP A 136 -9.44 -5.51 6.74
N ASP A 137 -10.06 -5.62 7.91
CA ASP A 137 -10.13 -4.53 8.87
C ASP A 137 -9.05 -4.72 9.95
N GLU A 138 -8.36 -3.63 10.30
CA GLU A 138 -7.34 -3.59 11.36
C GLU A 138 -7.72 -2.49 12.37
N GLU A 139 -7.73 -2.83 13.65
CA GLU A 139 -7.95 -1.88 14.75
C GLU A 139 -6.61 -1.25 15.16
N LEU A 140 -6.51 0.07 15.02
CA LEU A 140 -5.29 0.83 15.31
C LEU A 140 -5.48 1.69 16.56
N ASN A 141 -4.44 1.73 17.39
CA ASN A 141 -4.40 2.59 18.58
C ASN A 141 -3.82 3.96 18.19
N GLY A 142 -4.66 4.99 18.20
CA GLY A 142 -4.33 6.39 17.92
C GLY A 142 -4.00 7.18 19.19
N GLY A 143 -3.06 6.70 20.01
CA GLY A 143 -2.82 7.27 21.34
C GLY A 143 -3.99 7.01 22.29
N LEU A 144 -4.82 8.01 22.56
CA LEU A 144 -5.99 7.89 23.47
C LEU A 144 -7.23 7.28 22.81
N ASP A 145 -7.32 7.27 21.48
CA ASP A 145 -8.52 6.83 20.76
C ASP A 145 -8.23 5.61 19.88
N ARG A 146 -9.21 4.69 19.78
CA ARG A 146 -9.10 3.49 18.93
C ARG A 146 -9.93 3.70 17.67
N PHE A 147 -9.39 3.32 16.53
CA PHE A 147 -10.13 3.41 15.29
C PHE A 147 -9.84 2.24 14.35
N ALA A 148 -10.87 1.84 13.63
CA ALA A 148 -10.80 0.81 12.61
C ALA A 148 -10.35 1.38 11.26
N VAL A 149 -9.49 0.66 10.57
CA VAL A 149 -9.07 0.95 9.19
C VAL A 149 -9.34 -0.27 8.32
N GLU A 150 -9.98 -0.05 7.19
CA GLU A 150 -10.06 -1.04 6.11
C GLU A 150 -8.80 -0.94 5.25
N ILE A 151 -8.14 -2.07 5.04
CA ILE A 151 -6.93 -2.20 4.23
C ILE A 151 -7.25 -3.10 3.06
N CYS A 152 -7.10 -2.61 1.84
CA CYS A 152 -7.27 -3.36 0.60
C CYS A 152 -5.96 -3.39 -0.19
N VAL A 153 -5.49 -4.59 -0.53
CA VAL A 153 -4.21 -4.81 -1.20
C VAL A 153 -4.44 -5.58 -2.50
N ALA A 154 -3.92 -5.04 -3.60
CA ALA A 154 -3.96 -5.65 -4.92
C ALA A 154 -2.54 -5.90 -5.42
N PRO A 155 -2.20 -7.13 -5.88
CA PRO A 155 -0.92 -7.39 -6.53
C PRO A 155 -0.82 -6.60 -7.83
N VAL A 156 0.40 -6.22 -8.21
CA VAL A 156 0.70 -5.60 -9.50
C VAL A 156 1.31 -6.65 -10.43
N LEU A 157 0.75 -6.72 -11.62
CA LEU A 157 1.39 -7.39 -12.74
C LEU A 157 2.48 -6.47 -13.27
N VAL A 158 3.73 -6.73 -12.92
CA VAL A 158 4.85 -5.86 -13.30
C VAL A 158 5.18 -6.07 -14.76
N CYS A 159 5.34 -4.98 -15.49
CA CYS A 159 5.79 -5.03 -16.87
C CYS A 159 7.26 -5.48 -16.94
N THR A 160 7.57 -6.52 -17.70
CA THR A 160 8.94 -6.99 -17.93
C THR A 160 9.67 -6.13 -18.95
N GLU A 161 8.94 -5.50 -19.87
CA GLU A 161 9.45 -4.60 -20.91
C GLU A 161 8.88 -3.18 -20.73
N ALA A 162 9.51 -2.41 -19.85
CA ALA A 162 9.03 -1.06 -19.52
C ALA A 162 9.18 -0.10 -20.72
N TYR A 163 8.07 0.50 -21.14
CA TYR A 163 8.02 1.58 -22.11
C TYR A 163 8.26 2.95 -21.44
N GLN A 164 7.58 3.23 -20.32
CA GLN A 164 7.74 4.48 -19.57
C GLN A 164 7.40 4.31 -18.08
N THR A 165 8.16 4.90 -17.17
CA THR A 165 7.85 4.86 -15.72
C THR A 165 7.59 6.26 -15.14
N ALA A 166 8.06 7.30 -15.82
CA ALA A 166 7.80 8.69 -15.45
C ALA A 166 6.28 8.98 -15.41
N GLY A 167 5.84 9.68 -14.37
CA GLY A 167 4.41 9.96 -14.14
C GLY A 167 3.57 8.74 -13.75
N GLY A 168 4.16 7.56 -13.54
CA GLY A 168 3.42 6.35 -13.16
C GLY A 168 2.68 6.51 -11.82
N GLY A 169 3.34 7.09 -10.81
CA GLY A 169 2.74 7.32 -9.49
C GLY A 169 1.49 8.21 -9.53
N ASP A 170 1.51 9.26 -10.35
CA ASP A 170 0.38 10.18 -10.51
C ASP A 170 -0.81 9.50 -11.19
N ASN A 171 -0.54 8.73 -12.26
CA ASN A 171 -1.57 7.95 -12.96
C ASN A 171 -2.20 6.88 -12.06
N ILE A 172 -1.38 6.15 -11.30
CA ILE A 172 -1.83 5.13 -10.35
C ILE A 172 -2.70 5.76 -9.26
N SER A 173 -2.23 6.87 -8.67
CA SER A 173 -2.95 7.57 -7.60
C SER A 173 -4.27 8.16 -8.05
N SER A 174 -4.29 8.80 -9.22
CA SER A 174 -5.50 9.36 -9.83
C SER A 174 -6.51 8.26 -10.17
N ALA A 175 -6.07 7.15 -10.77
CA ALA A 175 -6.94 6.05 -11.13
C ALA A 175 -7.56 5.34 -9.92
N GLY A 176 -6.81 5.21 -8.82
CA GLY A 176 -7.36 4.71 -7.55
C GLY A 176 -8.39 5.67 -6.97
N LEU A 177 -8.08 6.98 -6.94
CA LEU A 177 -8.98 8.00 -6.39
C LEU A 177 -10.32 8.07 -7.14
N PHE A 178 -10.31 7.90 -8.45
CA PHE A 178 -11.50 7.95 -9.31
C PHE A 178 -12.62 7.01 -8.87
N LEU A 179 -12.28 5.87 -8.26
CA LEU A 179 -13.27 4.88 -7.82
C LEU A 179 -13.77 5.09 -6.39
N GLN A 180 -13.17 6.00 -5.61
CA GLN A 180 -13.43 6.15 -4.17
C GLN A 180 -14.38 7.29 -3.80
N ILE A 181 -15.15 7.76 -4.77
CA ILE A 181 -16.20 8.78 -4.65
C ILE A 181 -17.59 8.13 -4.52
#